data_AF-A0A2E0HDK2-F1
#
_entry.id   AF-A0A2E0HDK2-F1
#
_cell.length_a   1.000
_cell.length_b   1.000
_cell.length_c   1.000
_cell.angle_alpha   90.00
_cell.angle_beta   90.00
_cell.angle_gamma   90.00
#
_symmetry.space_group_name_H-M   'P 1'
#
loop_
_entity.id
_entity.type
_entity.pdbx_description
1 polymer ?
#
loop_
_entity_poly.entity_id
_entity_poly.type
_entity_poly.pdbx_seq_one_letter_code
_entity_poly.pdbx_strand_id
1 'polypeptide(L)'
;MISEQQAEMAIRSFRAALNEIVSDAKQPEGRNACILNLTRNDNEELFVYAYSSAKGLSKTELQKLAERGFPIVEDVPEQLRKYACGGMGQYHTEPRLINYFNARPGALENMKTALLISEIDCCKTCMKYTVDLFVKANPLMEVYTDEYGKNPGRNQLPRFAFQGPAPYQMDTSNF
;
A
#
# COMPACT_ATOMS: atom_id res chain seq x y z
N MET A 1 -0.77 12.63 -7.31
CA MET A 1 -1.74 11.70 -6.73
C MET A 1 -2.83 11.48 -7.73
N ILE A 2 -3.08 10.22 -8.03
CA ILE A 2 -4.10 9.79 -8.97
C ILE A 2 -5.52 10.05 -8.46
N SER A 3 -6.48 10.11 -9.38
CA SER A 3 -7.91 10.15 -9.07
C SER A 3 -8.44 8.79 -8.63
N GLU A 4 -9.63 8.77 -8.02
CA GLU A 4 -10.38 7.54 -7.66
C GLU A 4 -10.56 6.62 -8.87
N GLN A 5 -10.99 7.15 -10.02
CA GLN A 5 -11.14 6.35 -11.23
C GLN A 5 -9.81 5.70 -11.67
N GLN A 6 -8.70 6.42 -11.54
CA GLN A 6 -7.38 5.89 -11.84
C GLN A 6 -6.94 4.83 -10.82
N ALA A 7 -7.25 5.01 -9.53
CA ALA A 7 -6.99 4.02 -8.48
C ALA A 7 -7.77 2.72 -8.72
N GLU A 8 -9.06 2.83 -9.08
CA GLU A 8 -9.91 1.71 -9.41
C GLU A 8 -9.37 0.95 -10.65
N MET A 9 -9.01 1.68 -11.70
CA MET A 9 -8.41 1.09 -12.89
C MET A 9 -7.08 0.39 -12.58
N ALA A 10 -6.25 0.98 -11.72
CA ALA A 10 -4.97 0.40 -11.33
C ALA A 10 -5.16 -0.94 -10.59
N ILE A 11 -6.05 -1.00 -9.60
CA ILE A 11 -6.28 -2.23 -8.83
C ILE A 11 -6.95 -3.31 -9.68
N ARG A 12 -7.90 -2.94 -10.55
CA ARG A 12 -8.53 -3.88 -11.52
C ARG A 12 -7.51 -4.43 -12.52
N SER A 13 -6.61 -3.59 -13.03
CA SER A 13 -5.57 -4.01 -13.97
C SER A 13 -4.56 -4.95 -13.30
N PHE A 14 -4.16 -4.64 -12.07
CA PHE A 14 -3.28 -5.50 -11.29
C PHE A 14 -3.94 -6.86 -10.98
N ARG A 15 -5.22 -6.86 -10.58
CA ARG A 15 -6.02 -8.09 -10.39
C ARG A 15 -6.12 -8.91 -11.67
N ALA A 16 -6.43 -8.30 -12.80
CA ALA A 16 -6.49 -8.98 -14.09
C ALA A 16 -5.15 -9.66 -14.43
N ALA A 17 -4.03 -8.97 -14.20
CA ALA A 17 -2.70 -9.54 -14.41
C ALA A 17 -2.40 -10.71 -13.47
N LEU A 18 -2.79 -10.62 -12.19
CA LEU A 18 -2.66 -11.73 -11.24
C LEU A 18 -3.45 -12.96 -11.71
N ASN A 19 -4.69 -12.77 -12.14
CA ASN A 19 -5.54 -13.87 -12.62
C ASN A 19 -5.04 -14.47 -13.95
N GLU A 20 -4.39 -13.68 -14.81
CA GLU A 20 -3.81 -14.16 -16.08
C GLU A 20 -2.50 -14.93 -15.86
N ILE A 21 -1.63 -14.44 -14.97
CA ILE A 21 -0.24 -14.91 -14.85
C ILE A 21 -0.08 -15.99 -13.78
N VAL A 22 -0.79 -15.87 -12.66
CA VAL A 22 -0.66 -16.79 -11.52
C VAL A 22 -1.53 -18.01 -11.78
N SER A 23 -0.97 -19.20 -11.61
CA SER A 23 -1.71 -20.45 -11.81
C SER A 23 -2.98 -20.53 -10.94
N ASP A 24 -4.09 -20.96 -11.54
CA ASP A 24 -5.38 -21.19 -10.86
C ASP A 24 -5.27 -22.12 -9.65
N ALA A 25 -4.33 -23.07 -9.67
CA ALA A 25 -4.07 -23.96 -8.54
C ALA A 25 -3.66 -23.19 -7.26
N LYS A 26 -3.15 -21.96 -7.40
CA LYS A 26 -2.80 -21.06 -6.29
C LYS A 26 -3.97 -20.16 -5.85
N GLN A 27 -5.09 -20.25 -6.56
CA GLN A 27 -6.35 -19.53 -6.30
C GLN A 27 -6.16 -18.02 -6.17
N PRO A 28 -5.65 -17.34 -7.22
CA PRO A 28 -5.29 -15.93 -7.11
C PRO A 28 -6.43 -15.02 -6.69
N GLU A 29 -7.66 -15.29 -7.14
CA GLU A 29 -8.88 -14.54 -6.76
C GLU A 29 -9.18 -14.57 -5.26
N GLY A 30 -8.77 -15.63 -4.56
CA GLY A 30 -8.97 -15.76 -3.12
C GLY A 30 -7.99 -14.93 -2.29
N ARG A 31 -6.99 -14.31 -2.92
CA ARG A 31 -5.87 -13.62 -2.26
C ARG A 31 -5.99 -12.12 -2.42
N ASN A 32 -5.39 -11.36 -1.51
CA ASN A 32 -5.49 -9.90 -1.51
C ASN A 32 -4.41 -9.28 -2.40
N ALA A 33 -4.78 -8.22 -3.10
CA ALA A 33 -3.86 -7.31 -3.77
C ALA A 33 -3.98 -5.91 -3.17
N CYS A 34 -2.82 -5.27 -2.95
CA CYS A 34 -2.77 -3.85 -2.62
C CYS A 34 -1.74 -3.14 -3.48
N ILE A 35 -1.95 -1.85 -3.65
CA ILE A 35 -1.05 -0.93 -4.32
C ILE A 35 -0.78 0.21 -3.34
N LEU A 36 0.45 0.69 -3.29
CA LEU A 36 0.77 1.96 -2.67
C LEU A 36 1.25 2.90 -3.78
N ASN A 37 0.47 3.95 -4.03
CA ASN A 37 0.85 5.06 -4.90
C ASN A 37 1.49 6.14 -4.04
N LEU A 38 2.70 6.54 -4.39
CA LEU A 38 3.43 7.62 -3.74
C LEU A 38 3.59 8.76 -4.71
N THR A 39 3.27 9.97 -4.28
CA THR A 39 3.56 11.18 -5.05
C THR A 39 4.74 11.90 -4.40
N ARG A 40 5.76 12.17 -5.19
CA ARG A 40 6.94 12.93 -4.79
C ARG A 40 6.67 14.44 -4.76
N ASN A 41 7.56 15.20 -4.13
CA ASN A 41 7.49 16.67 -4.10
C ASN A 41 7.60 17.32 -5.49
N ASP A 42 8.22 16.65 -6.46
CA ASP A 42 8.29 17.05 -7.87
C ASP A 42 7.05 16.61 -8.69
N ASN A 43 6.06 16.00 -8.04
CA ASN A 43 4.85 15.38 -8.60
C ASN A 43 5.07 14.11 -9.43
N GLU A 44 6.27 13.51 -9.39
CA GLU A 44 6.44 12.16 -9.93
C GLU A 44 5.67 11.13 -9.08
N GLU A 45 5.13 10.13 -9.76
CA GLU A 45 4.37 9.06 -9.11
C GLU A 45 5.12 7.74 -9.15
N LEU A 46 5.12 7.04 -8.02
CA LEU A 46 5.65 5.70 -7.89
C LEU A 46 4.54 4.75 -7.45
N PHE A 47 4.49 3.59 -8.10
CA PHE A 47 3.58 2.51 -7.74
C PHE A 47 4.38 1.33 -7.22
N VAL A 48 3.94 0.77 -6.10
CA VAL A 48 4.45 -0.48 -5.56
C VAL A 48 3.30 -1.42 -5.25
N TYR A 49 3.52 -2.71 -5.48
CA TYR A 49 2.46 -3.71 -5.53
C TYR A 49 2.71 -4.80 -4.51
N ALA A 50 1.69 -5.21 -3.77
CA ALA A 50 1.76 -6.33 -2.85
C ALA A 50 0.64 -7.32 -3.12
N TYR A 51 0.99 -8.60 -3.04
CA TYR A 51 0.07 -9.71 -3.22
C TYR A 51 0.22 -10.66 -2.03
N SER A 52 -0.85 -11.04 -1.34
CA SER A 52 -0.74 -11.73 -0.04
C SER A 52 0.00 -13.08 -0.12
N SER A 53 -0.10 -13.75 -1.26
CA SER A 53 0.59 -15.03 -1.54
C SER A 53 1.87 -14.89 -2.37
N ALA A 54 2.52 -13.72 -2.37
CA ALA A 54 3.75 -13.45 -3.14
C ALA A 54 4.85 -14.51 -2.94
N LYS A 55 5.04 -15.00 -1.72
CA LYS A 55 6.03 -16.06 -1.39
C LYS A 55 5.81 -17.37 -2.16
N GLY A 56 4.57 -17.66 -2.58
CA GLY A 56 4.21 -18.84 -3.36
C GLY A 56 4.38 -18.68 -4.87
N LEU A 57 4.80 -17.51 -5.35
CA LEU A 57 5.04 -17.26 -6.76
C LEU A 57 6.43 -17.79 -7.17
N SER A 58 6.50 -18.38 -8.35
CA SER A 58 7.75 -18.76 -9.00
C SER A 58 8.47 -17.51 -9.52
N LYS A 59 9.78 -17.64 -9.79
CA LYS A 59 10.57 -16.58 -10.43
C LYS A 59 9.96 -16.15 -11.77
N THR A 60 9.44 -17.10 -12.55
CA THR A 60 8.80 -16.82 -13.85
C THR A 60 7.50 -16.02 -13.69
N GLU A 61 6.65 -16.34 -12.72
CA GLU A 61 5.44 -15.55 -12.46
C GLU A 61 5.78 -14.13 -12.00
N LEU A 62 6.76 -13.98 -11.09
CA LEU A 62 7.23 -12.67 -10.63
C LEU A 62 7.81 -11.84 -11.78
N GLN A 63 8.60 -12.45 -12.66
CA GLN A 63 9.15 -11.78 -13.84
C GLN A 63 8.06 -11.32 -14.80
N LYS A 64 7.08 -12.17 -15.11
CA LYS A 64 5.95 -11.80 -15.99
C LYS A 64 5.12 -10.66 -15.41
N LEU A 65 4.90 -10.64 -14.09
CA LEU A 65 4.22 -9.53 -13.42
C LEU A 65 5.02 -8.24 -13.55
N ALA A 66 6.34 -8.29 -13.33
CA ALA A 66 7.22 -7.13 -13.50
C ALA A 66 7.24 -6.62 -14.95
N GLU A 67 7.29 -7.51 -15.95
CA GLU A 67 7.21 -7.16 -17.38
C GLU A 67 5.88 -6.51 -17.76
N ARG A 68 4.79 -6.81 -17.03
CA ARG A 68 3.48 -6.13 -17.16
C ARG A 68 3.39 -4.82 -16.37
N GLY A 69 4.47 -4.39 -15.70
CA GLY A 69 4.50 -3.17 -14.89
C GLY A 69 4.00 -3.35 -13.46
N PHE A 70 3.89 -4.58 -12.96
CA PHE A 70 3.43 -4.91 -11.61
C PHE A 70 4.53 -5.59 -10.77
N PRO A 71 5.68 -4.94 -10.52
CA PRO A 71 6.72 -5.53 -9.70
C PRO A 71 6.22 -5.69 -8.26
N ILE A 72 6.09 -6.95 -7.82
CA ILE A 72 5.69 -7.27 -6.46
C ILE A 72 6.84 -6.94 -5.51
N VAL A 73 6.55 -6.20 -4.45
CA VAL A 73 7.52 -5.87 -3.42
C VAL A 73 8.00 -7.13 -2.69
N GLU A 74 9.31 -7.18 -2.42
CA GLU A 74 9.91 -8.23 -1.61
C GLU A 74 9.48 -8.13 -0.14
N ASP A 75 9.53 -9.27 0.56
CA ASP A 75 9.33 -9.28 2.00
C ASP A 75 10.50 -8.60 2.71
N VAL A 76 10.18 -7.68 3.62
CA VAL A 76 11.17 -7.07 4.51
C VAL A 76 11.59 -8.09 5.58
N PRO A 77 12.90 -8.24 5.88
CA PRO A 77 13.37 -9.09 6.97
C PRO A 77 12.74 -8.72 8.32
N GLU A 78 12.46 -9.70 9.18
CA GLU A 78 11.70 -9.50 10.42
C GLU A 78 12.30 -8.43 11.33
N GLN A 79 13.63 -8.38 11.45
CA GLN A 79 14.36 -7.39 12.24
C GLN A 79 14.21 -5.94 11.75
N LEU A 80 13.74 -5.72 10.53
CA LEU A 80 13.50 -4.39 9.95
C LEU A 80 12.02 -4.02 9.92
N ARG A 81 11.11 -4.94 10.31
CA ARG A 81 9.67 -4.67 10.31
C ARG A 81 9.28 -3.85 11.50
N LYS A 82 8.63 -2.72 11.24
CA LYS A 82 8.11 -1.81 12.27
C LYS A 82 6.60 -1.91 12.43
N TYR A 83 5.90 -2.30 11.36
CA TYR A 83 4.44 -2.30 11.29
C TYR A 83 3.89 -3.72 11.14
N ALA A 84 2.85 -4.06 11.88
CA ALA A 84 2.28 -5.40 11.81
C ALA A 84 0.80 -5.44 12.22
N CYS A 85 0.06 -6.36 11.60
CA CYS A 85 -1.30 -6.71 12.01
C CYS A 85 -1.28 -7.82 13.07
N GLY A 86 -1.02 -7.49 14.34
CA GLY A 86 -1.13 -8.45 15.46
C GLY A 86 -0.28 -9.72 15.31
N GLY A 87 0.94 -9.60 14.81
CA GLY A 87 1.83 -10.73 14.53
C GLY A 87 1.67 -11.34 13.13
N MET A 88 0.62 -11.01 12.38
CA MET A 88 0.41 -11.42 10.97
C MET A 88 0.90 -10.39 9.95
N GLY A 89 1.72 -9.42 10.36
CA GLY A 89 2.16 -8.29 9.53
C GLY A 89 2.79 -8.66 8.19
N GLN A 90 3.34 -9.86 8.05
CA GLN A 90 3.93 -10.38 6.81
C GLN A 90 2.92 -10.94 5.80
N TYR A 91 1.68 -11.23 6.21
CA TYR A 91 0.69 -11.87 5.36
C TYR A 91 -0.34 -10.88 4.78
N HIS A 92 -0.50 -9.76 5.46
CA HIS A 92 -1.31 -8.65 4.97
C HIS A 92 -0.46 -7.80 4.02
N THR A 93 -1.10 -7.34 2.96
CA THR A 93 -0.47 -6.63 1.85
C THR A 93 -0.17 -5.18 2.20
N GLU A 94 -0.99 -4.56 3.05
CA GLU A 94 -0.84 -3.18 3.52
C GLU A 94 0.42 -3.00 4.37
N PRO A 95 0.66 -3.80 5.44
CA PRO A 95 1.88 -3.69 6.21
C PRO A 95 3.11 -4.11 5.41
N ARG A 96 2.97 -5.00 4.42
CA ARG A 96 4.07 -5.34 3.51
C ARG A 96 4.53 -4.12 2.71
N LEU A 97 3.60 -3.38 2.09
CA LEU A 97 3.92 -2.16 1.33
C LEU A 97 4.58 -1.10 2.20
N ILE A 98 4.01 -0.83 3.37
CA ILE A 98 4.51 0.20 4.27
C ILE A 98 5.89 -0.18 4.83
N ASN A 99 6.10 -1.42 5.27
CA ASN A 99 7.42 -1.86 5.73
C ASN A 99 8.45 -1.82 4.60
N TYR A 100 8.09 -2.24 3.39
CA TYR A 100 8.98 -2.20 2.23
C TYR A 100 9.51 -0.78 2.00
N PHE A 101 8.64 0.22 2.08
CA PHE A 101 9.05 1.61 1.94
C PHE A 101 9.85 2.12 3.15
N ASN A 102 9.36 1.87 4.37
CA ASN A 102 9.99 2.35 5.60
C ASN A 102 11.39 1.75 5.84
N ALA A 103 11.66 0.54 5.35
CA ALA A 103 12.96 -0.11 5.51
C ALA A 103 14.03 0.40 4.52
N ARG A 104 13.68 1.30 3.60
CA ARG A 104 14.62 1.87 2.62
C ARG A 104 15.04 3.29 3.02
N PRO A 105 16.34 3.51 3.29
CA PRO A 105 16.85 4.85 3.59
C PRO A 105 16.49 5.86 2.49
N GLY A 106 16.07 7.07 2.87
CA GLY A 106 15.73 8.16 1.95
C GLY A 106 14.45 7.98 1.15
N ALA A 107 13.77 6.83 1.23
CA ALA A 107 12.59 6.55 0.40
C ALA A 107 11.41 7.48 0.70
N LEU A 108 11.30 7.99 1.95
CA LEU A 108 10.20 8.83 2.39
C LEU A 108 10.52 10.33 2.39
N GLU A 109 11.79 10.71 2.35
CA GLU A 109 12.25 12.10 2.55
C GLU A 109 11.76 13.09 1.47
N ASN A 110 11.35 12.56 0.31
CA ASN A 110 10.86 13.36 -0.82
C ASN A 110 9.41 13.07 -1.19
N MET A 111 8.65 12.43 -0.29
CA MET A 111 7.26 12.03 -0.54
C MET A 111 6.30 13.07 0.01
N LYS A 112 5.37 13.52 -0.85
CA LYS A 112 4.29 14.44 -0.53
C LYS A 112 3.06 13.69 -0.06
N THR A 113 2.65 12.66 -0.80
CA THR A 113 1.45 11.87 -0.49
C THR A 113 1.69 10.37 -0.65
N ALA A 114 0.92 9.59 0.10
CA ALA A 114 0.85 8.14 0.03
C ALA A 114 -0.63 7.72 -0.05
N LEU A 115 -1.03 7.05 -1.13
CA LEU A 115 -2.36 6.48 -1.30
C LEU A 115 -2.26 4.95 -1.30
N LEU A 116 -2.81 4.33 -0.26
CA LEU A 116 -2.91 2.88 -0.14
C LEU A 116 -4.22 2.40 -0.76
N ILE A 117 -4.13 1.67 -1.86
CA ILE A 117 -5.27 1.12 -2.60
C ILE A 117 -5.35 -0.37 -2.27
N SER A 118 -6.44 -0.80 -1.65
CA SER A 118 -6.64 -2.19 -1.23
C SER A 118 -7.89 -2.77 -1.86
N GLU A 119 -7.80 -4.01 -2.32
CA GLU A 119 -9.00 -4.72 -2.74
C GLU A 119 -9.94 -5.03 -1.58
N ILE A 120 -9.44 -5.14 -0.35
CA ILE A 120 -10.26 -5.41 0.83
C ILE A 120 -10.15 -4.28 1.84
N ASP A 121 -11.19 -4.13 2.64
CA ASP A 121 -11.19 -3.19 3.75
C ASP A 121 -10.06 -3.53 4.72
N CYS A 122 -9.27 -2.53 5.11
CA CYS A 122 -8.22 -2.71 6.09
C CYS A 122 -8.86 -3.13 7.41
N CYS A 123 -8.40 -4.25 7.98
CA CYS A 123 -8.90 -4.66 9.29
C CYS A 123 -8.51 -3.64 10.38
N LYS A 124 -9.27 -3.58 11.48
CA LYS A 124 -9.02 -2.67 12.61
C LYS A 124 -7.57 -2.72 13.13
N THR A 125 -6.96 -3.89 13.08
CA THR A 125 -5.58 -4.11 13.51
C THR A 125 -4.56 -3.53 12.51
N CYS A 126 -4.80 -3.68 11.21
CA CYS A 126 -3.98 -3.02 10.17
C CYS A 126 -4.06 -1.49 10.30
N MET A 127 -5.27 -0.96 10.51
CA MET A 127 -5.44 0.48 10.72
C MET A 127 -4.64 0.96 11.93
N LYS A 128 -4.87 0.35 13.11
CA LYS A 128 -4.26 0.80 14.37
C LYS A 128 -2.74 0.65 14.43
N TYR A 129 -2.21 -0.46 13.92
CA TYR A 129 -0.80 -0.86 14.13
C TYR A 129 0.06 -0.77 12.87
N THR A 130 -0.51 -0.36 11.74
CA THR A 130 0.24 -0.11 10.51
C THR A 130 -0.03 1.30 10.00
N VAL A 131 -1.24 1.58 9.53
CA VAL A 131 -1.54 2.87 8.89
C VAL A 131 -1.39 4.03 9.87
N ASP A 132 -2.03 3.98 11.04
CA ASP A 132 -1.98 5.05 12.05
C ASP A 132 -0.54 5.31 12.54
N LEU A 133 0.23 4.25 12.75
CA LEU A 133 1.63 4.39 13.18
C LEU A 133 2.51 4.94 12.07
N PHE A 134 2.21 4.62 10.82
CA PHE A 134 2.92 5.16 9.67
C PHE A 134 2.65 6.65 9.50
N VAL A 135 1.39 7.08 9.63
CA VAL A 135 1.01 8.51 9.63
C VAL A 135 1.74 9.26 10.74
N LYS A 136 1.69 8.74 11.97
CA LYS A 136 2.37 9.37 13.12
C LYS A 136 3.88 9.48 12.94
N ALA A 137 4.49 8.52 12.25
CA ALA A 137 5.93 8.54 11.98
C ALA A 137 6.32 9.48 10.83
N ASN A 138 5.37 9.88 9.98
CA ASN A 138 5.63 10.69 8.78
C ASN A 138 4.67 11.90 8.72
N PRO A 139 4.76 12.85 9.67
CA PRO A 139 3.77 13.93 9.81
C PRO A 139 3.77 14.94 8.66
N LEU A 140 4.80 14.93 7.81
CA LEU A 140 4.91 15.83 6.65
C LEU A 140 4.31 15.23 5.36
N MET A 141 3.86 13.97 5.40
CA MET A 141 3.28 13.28 4.26
C MET A 141 1.80 13.05 4.48
N GLU A 142 0.97 13.39 3.50
CA GLU A 142 -0.45 13.09 3.53
C GLU A 142 -0.68 11.61 3.17
N VAL A 143 -1.41 10.89 4.02
CA VAL A 143 -1.66 9.45 3.81
C VAL A 143 -3.16 9.21 3.65
N TYR A 144 -3.52 8.49 2.60
CA TYR A 144 -4.87 8.15 2.20
C TYR A 144 -5.01 6.65 2.04
N THR A 145 -6.24 6.14 2.18
CA THR A 145 -6.57 4.78 1.79
C THR A 145 -7.80 4.76 0.89
N ASP A 146 -7.84 3.79 -0.01
CA ASP A 146 -8.96 3.52 -0.91
C ASP A 146 -9.23 2.02 -0.91
N GLU A 147 -10.44 1.62 -0.52
CA GLU A 147 -10.79 0.24 -0.16
C GLU A 147 -11.98 -0.24 -0.99
N TYR A 148 -11.77 -1.25 -1.84
CA TYR A 148 -12.77 -1.71 -2.82
C TYR A 148 -13.60 -2.93 -2.38
N GLY A 149 -13.40 -3.44 -1.16
CA GLY A 149 -14.20 -4.51 -0.55
C GLY A 149 -14.46 -5.76 -1.42
N LYS A 150 -13.42 -6.55 -1.77
CA LYS A 150 -13.37 -7.78 -2.62
C LYS A 150 -14.10 -7.74 -3.97
N ASN A 151 -14.88 -6.71 -4.26
CA ASN A 151 -15.67 -6.51 -5.47
C ASN A 151 -15.41 -5.08 -5.95
N PRO A 152 -14.35 -4.85 -6.76
CA PRO A 152 -14.09 -3.55 -7.36
C PRO A 152 -15.26 -3.21 -8.30
N GLY A 153 -16.22 -2.44 -7.77
CA GLY A 153 -17.50 -2.17 -8.43
C GLY A 153 -18.52 -1.44 -7.55
N ARG A 154 -18.11 -0.93 -6.38
CA ARG A 154 -18.94 0.00 -5.61
C ARG A 154 -18.43 1.41 -5.86
N ASN A 155 -19.34 2.32 -6.23
CA ASN A 155 -19.18 3.77 -6.16
C ASN A 155 -18.99 4.19 -4.69
N GLN A 156 -17.91 3.76 -4.06
CA GLN A 156 -17.51 4.21 -2.75
C GLN A 156 -16.28 5.07 -2.96
N LEU A 157 -16.48 6.36 -2.72
CA LEU A 157 -15.40 7.34 -2.64
C LEU A 157 -14.29 6.79 -1.72
N PRO A 158 -13.01 7.01 -2.06
CA PRO A 158 -11.89 6.71 -1.20
C PRO A 158 -12.18 7.25 0.20
N ARG A 159 -12.30 6.36 1.18
CA ARG A 159 -12.39 6.77 2.57
C ARG A 159 -10.97 6.87 3.10
N PHE A 160 -10.44 8.09 3.18
CA PHE A 160 -10.21 8.78 4.45
C PHE A 160 -9.90 10.28 4.20
N ALA A 161 -10.74 11.16 4.75
CA ALA A 161 -10.31 12.49 5.19
C ALA A 161 -9.77 12.34 6.62
N PHE A 162 -8.51 11.92 6.78
CA PHE A 162 -7.87 12.03 8.08
C PHE A 162 -7.46 13.49 8.28
N GLN A 163 -8.26 14.26 9.02
CA GLN A 163 -7.75 15.42 9.74
C GLN A 163 -6.94 14.88 10.93
N GLY A 164 -5.70 14.47 10.68
CA GLY A 164 -4.70 14.29 11.74
C GLY A 164 -4.49 15.61 12.48
N PRO A 165 -3.91 15.61 13.70
CA PRO A 165 -4.03 16.74 14.61
C PRO A 165 -3.59 18.00 13.87
N ALA A 166 -4.32 19.11 14.13
CA ALA A 166 -4.11 20.44 13.58
C ALA A 166 -2.65 20.69 13.16
N PRO A 167 -2.41 21.42 12.04
CA PRO A 167 -1.06 21.74 11.59
C PRO A 167 -0.22 22.09 12.79
N TYR A 168 0.94 21.45 12.95
CA TYR A 168 1.87 21.76 14.03
C TYR A 168 2.09 23.26 14.02
N GLN A 169 1.37 23.98 14.88
CA GLN A 169 1.70 25.35 15.20
C GLN A 169 3.00 25.19 15.97
N MET A 170 4.10 25.62 15.34
CA MET A 170 5.28 25.94 16.12
C MET A 170 4.81 26.89 17.21
N ASP A 171 4.80 26.42 18.45
CA ASP A 171 4.63 27.29 19.59
C ASP A 171 5.90 28.12 19.66
N THR A 172 5.84 29.32 19.08
CA THR A 172 6.94 30.29 19.12
C THR A 172 7.04 30.98 20.47
N SER A 173 6.30 30.55 21.50
CA SER A 173 6.33 31.20 22.82
C SER A 173 7.56 30.87 23.68
N ASN A 174 8.56 30.18 23.13
CA ASN A 174 9.87 29.97 23.78
C ASN A 174 11.07 30.37 22.91
N PHE A 175 10.97 31.49 22.19
CA PHE A 175 12.14 32.25 21.72
C PHE A 175 12.02 33.72 22.15
#